data_AF-A0A920KG21-F1
#
_entry.id   AF-A0A920KG21-F1
#
_cell.length_a   1.000
_cell.length_b   1.000
_cell.length_c   1.000
_cell.angle_alpha   90.00
_cell.angle_beta   90.00
_cell.angle_gamma   90.00
#
_symmetry.space_group_name_H-M   'P 1'
#
loop_
_entity.id
_entity.type
_entity.pdbx_description
1 polymer ?
#
loop_
_entity_poly.entity_id
_entity_poly.type
_entity_poly.pdbx_seq_one_letter_code
_entity_poly.pdbx_strand_id
1 'polypeptide(L)' 'MEYTINHLLHINSSLSEVYKAIREVNNLKKWYTTDVVENSDKTITFKWGEMFLLVKCLETKNEKIRWDF' A
#
# COMPACT_ATOMS: atom_id res chain seq x y z
N MET A 1 -6.13 21.57 10.02
CA MET A 1 -6.07 21.62 8.55
C MET A 1 -5.71 20.23 8.09
N GLU A 2 -6.55 19.62 7.25
CA GLU A 2 -6.15 18.38 6.56
C GLU A 2 -5.22 18.78 5.42
N TYR A 3 -4.01 18.24 5.42
CA TYR A 3 -3.08 18.39 4.32
C TYR A 3 -3.29 17.21 3.37
N THR A 4 -3.64 17.51 2.12
CA THR A 4 -3.89 16.49 1.09
C THR A 4 -2.77 16.51 0.05
N ILE A 5 -2.30 15.32 -0.32
CA ILE A 5 -1.36 15.13 -1.41
C ILE A 5 -2.07 14.34 -2.52
N ASN A 6 -2.07 14.88 -3.74
CA ASN A 6 -2.70 14.26 -4.90
C ASN A 6 -1.65 14.00 -5.99
N HIS A 7 -1.63 12.79 -6.52
CA HIS A 7 -0.72 12.38 -7.60
C HIS A 7 -1.49 11.67 -8.72
N LEU A 8 -1.05 11.88 -9.96
CA LEU A 8 -1.49 11.15 -11.15
C LEU A 8 -0.26 10.59 -11.84
N LEU A 9 -0.22 9.27 -12.05
CA LEU A 9 0.90 8.56 -12.65
C LEU A 9 0.42 7.78 -13.88
N HIS A 10 1.19 7.84 -14.97
CA HIS A 10 1.02 6.94 -16.09
C HIS A 10 1.90 5.71 -15.86
N ILE A 11 1.29 4.53 -15.76
CA ILE A 11 2.01 3.26 -15.58
C ILE A 11 1.75 2.41 -16.82
N ASN A 12 2.81 2.01 -17.51
CA ASN A 12 2.72 1.18 -18.71
C ASN A 12 2.51 -0.30 -18.36
N SER A 13 1.37 -0.62 -17.75
CA SER A 13 0.97 -1.97 -17.33
C SER A 13 -0.55 -2.02 -17.20
N SER A 14 -1.13 -3.22 -17.20
CA SER A 14 -2.57 -3.37 -17.05
C SER A 14 -3.03 -2.96 -15.65
N LEU A 15 -4.29 -2.53 -15.54
CA LEU A 15 -4.89 -2.14 -14.26
C LEU A 15 -4.82 -3.27 -13.23
N SER A 16 -5.04 -4.51 -13.65
CA SER A 16 -4.97 -5.70 -12.79
C SER A 16 -3.56 -5.91 -12.22
N GLU A 17 -2.52 -5.72 -13.02
CA GLU A 17 -1.12 -5.86 -12.58
C GLU A 17 -0.73 -4.74 -11.61
N VAL A 18 -1.09 -3.49 -11.92
CA VAL A 18 -0.87 -2.36 -11.02
C VAL A 18 -1.57 -2.60 -9.69
N TYR A 19 -2.83 -3.04 -9.75
CA TYR A 19 -3.62 -3.35 -8.56
C TYR A 19 -2.98 -4.43 -7.69
N LYS A 20 -2.50 -5.53 -8.29
CA LYS A 20 -1.74 -6.57 -7.57
C LYS A 20 -0.44 -6.03 -6.96
N ALA A 21 0.25 -5.13 -7.67
CA ALA A 21 1.51 -4.55 -7.22
C ALA A 21 1.36 -3.67 -5.97
N ILE A 22 0.22 -2.99 -5.82
CA ILE A 22 -0.06 -2.12 -4.67
C ILE A 22 -0.84 -2.81 -3.54
N ARG A 23 -1.42 -3.99 -3.80
CA ARG A 23 -2.23 -4.73 -2.82
C ARG A 23 -1.44 -5.81 -2.07
N GLU A 24 -0.63 -6.57 -2.79
CA GLU A 24 0.00 -7.76 -2.23
C GLU A 24 1.29 -7.41 -1.50
N VAL A 25 1.43 -7.84 -0.24
CA VAL A 25 2.61 -7.58 0.61
C VAL A 25 3.91 -7.97 -0.08
N ASN A 26 3.94 -9.14 -0.74
CA ASN A 26 5.13 -9.60 -1.45
C ASN A 26 5.51 -8.73 -2.65
N ASN A 27 4.56 -8.02 -3.25
CA ASN A 27 4.85 -7.08 -4.34
C ASN A 27 5.23 -5.71 -3.79
N LEU A 28 4.56 -5.22 -2.73
CA LEU A 28 4.94 -4.00 -2.02
C LEU A 28 6.40 -4.04 -1.57
N LYS A 29 6.88 -5.22 -1.14
CA LYS A 29 8.29 -5.46 -0.79
C LYS A 29 9.30 -5.18 -1.90
N LYS A 30 8.87 -5.24 -3.17
CA LYS A 30 9.74 -5.08 -4.33
C LYS A 30 9.95 -3.62 -4.74
N TRP A 31 9.04 -2.71 -4.39
CA TRP A 31 9.07 -1.34 -4.92
C TRP A 31 8.86 -0.24 -3.88
N TYR A 32 8.23 -0.52 -2.73
CA TYR A 32 7.92 0.51 -1.73
C TYR A 32 8.91 0.51 -0.56
N THR A 33 9.02 -0.62 0.15
CA THR A 33 10.05 -0.87 1.18
C THR A 33 10.27 -2.36 1.33
N THR A 34 11.48 -2.80 1.61
CA THR A 34 11.80 -4.23 1.78
C THR A 34 11.22 -4.83 3.07
N ASP A 35 10.90 -3.98 4.06
CA ASP A 35 10.39 -4.40 5.36
C ASP A 35 8.89 -4.09 5.49
N VAL A 36 8.09 -5.08 5.10
CA VAL A 36 6.63 -5.08 5.17
C VAL A 36 6.17 -6.31 5.94
N VAL A 37 5.36 -6.11 6.98
CA VAL A 37 4.82 -7.19 7.81
C VAL A 37 3.30 -7.16 7.75
N GLU A 38 2.70 -8.29 7.40
CA GLU A 38 1.25 -8.51 7.54
C GLU A 38 0.98 -9.03 8.95
N ASN A 39 0.19 -8.30 9.72
CA ASN A 39 -0.13 -8.62 11.10
C ASN A 39 -1.34 -9.56 11.17
N SER A 40 -1.50 -10.24 12.32
CA SER A 40 -2.60 -11.19 12.56
C SER A 40 -3.99 -10.55 12.52
N ASP A 41 -4.08 -9.25 12.80
CA ASP A 41 -5.31 -8.44 12.74
C ASP A 41 -5.59 -7.86 11.34
N LYS A 42 -4.83 -8.30 10.32
CA LYS A 42 -4.89 -7.85 8.92
C LYS A 42 -4.45 -6.40 8.71
N THR A 43 -3.76 -5.79 9.68
CA THR A 43 -3.00 -4.56 9.43
C THR A 43 -1.68 -4.86 8.74
N ILE A 44 -1.11 -3.85 8.08
CA ILE A 44 0.20 -3.94 7.45
C ILE A 44 1.11 -2.91 8.11
N THR A 45 2.30 -3.36 8.51
CA THR A 45 3.36 -2.48 9.01
C THR A 45 4.41 -2.29 7.94
N PHE A 46 4.63 -1.04 7.52
CA PHE A 46 5.74 -0.64 6.69
C PHE A 46 6.86 -0.07 7.55
N LYS A 47 8.11 -0.45 7.31
CA LYS A 47 9.26 0.04 8.09
C LYS A 47 10.35 0.66 7.21
N TRP A 48 11.02 1.66 7.75
CA TRP A 48 12.18 2.35 7.19
C TRP A 48 13.18 2.64 8.31
N GLY A 49 14.08 1.69 8.57
CA GLY A 49 14.97 1.76 9.74
C GLY A 49 14.17 1.73 11.04
N GLU A 50 14.27 2.77 11.86
CA GLU A 50 13.53 2.91 13.12
C GLU A 50 12.11 3.46 12.95
N MET A 51 11.81 4.07 11.80
CA MET A 51 10.49 4.62 11.50
C MET A 51 9.55 3.52 10.99
N PHE A 52 8.31 3.51 11.45
CA PHE A 52 7.28 2.59 10.96
C PHE A 52 5.94 3.29 10.77
N LEU A 53 5.14 2.75 9.84
CA LEU A 53 3.76 3.13 9.61
C LEU A 53 2.89 1.88 9.67
N LEU A 54 1.91 1.88 10.57
CA LEU A 54 0.89 0.84 10.66
C LEU A 54 -0.33 1.30 9.90
N VAL A 55 -0.84 0.48 8.99
CA VAL A 55 -2.04 0.80 8.21
C VAL A 55 -3.04 -0.34 8.23
N LYS A 56 -4.32 0.02 8.10
CA LYS A 56 -5.42 -0.92 7.92
C LYS A 56 -6.03 -0.75 6.54
N CYS A 57 -6.14 -1.84 5.78
CA CYS A 57 -6.87 -1.80 4.50
C CYS A 57 -8.39 -1.80 4.78
N LEU A 58 -9.07 -0.72 4.37
CA LEU A 58 -10.51 -0.53 4.59
C LEU A 58 -11.37 -0.98 3.42
N GLU A 59 -10.85 -0.88 2.19
CA GLU A 59 -11.62 -1.14 0.98
C GLU A 59 -10.73 -1.70 -0.13
N THR A 60 -11.20 -2.78 -0.77
CA THR A 60 -10.59 -3.39 -1.96
C THR A 60 -11.64 -3.68 -3.03
N LYS A 61 -12.49 -2.69 -3.33
CA LYS A 61 -13.60 -2.83 -4.30
C LYS A 61 -13.25 -2.10 -5.59
N ASN A 62 -13.62 -2.69 -6.74
CA ASN A 62 -13.45 -2.07 -8.07
C ASN A 62 -12.03 -1.54 -8.32
N GLU A 63 -11.00 -2.32 -7.97
CA GLU A 63 -9.59 -1.96 -8.18
C GLU A 63 -9.14 -0.65 -7.47
N LYS A 64 -9.95 -0.18 -6.51
CA LYS A 64 -9.61 0.89 -5.58
C LYS A 64 -9.09 0.27 -4.28
N ILE A 65 -8.09 0.92 -3.68
CA ILE A 65 -7.62 0.60 -2.33
C ILE A 65 -7.74 1.84 -1.47
N ARG A 66 -8.30 1.67 -0.26
CA ARG A 66 -8.27 2.70 0.77
C ARG A 66 -7.60 2.15 2.02
N TRP A 67 -6.62 2.88 2.52
CA TRP A 67 -5.91 2.58 3.76
C TRP A 67 -6.27 3.62 4.81
N ASP A 68 -6.27 3.21 6.07
CA ASP A 68 -6.36 4.06 7.25
C ASP A 68 -5.07 3.95 8.05
N PHE A 69 -4.63 5.03 8.67
CA PHE A 69 -3.38 5.13 9.45
C PHE A 69 -3.66 5.70 10.84
#